data_AF-A0A943ENV5-F1
#
_entry.id   AF-A0A943ENV5-F1
#
_cell.length_a   1.000
_cell.length_b   1.000
_cell.length_c   1.000
_cell.angle_alpha   90.00
_cell.angle_beta   90.00
_cell.angle_gamma   90.00
#
_symmetry.space_group_name_H-M   'P 1'
#
loop_
_entity.id
_entity.type
_entity.pdbx_description
1 polymer ?
#
loop_
_entity_poly.entity_id
_entity_poly.type
_entity_poly.pdbx_seq_one_letter_code
_entity_poly.pdbx_strand_id
1 'polypeptide(L)'
;MAFIYNIKNKVMTECLNKDVIKICEKDPLNYLVSDKLDELKSKITETNEINGADDANTGIKTPLSKMKLEDLKTLAEKIGITADGLTRDELIKIIKDSRGD
;
A
#
# COMPACT_ATOMS: atom_id res chain seq x y z
N MET A 1 -20.61 -10.05 -16.30
CA MET A 1 -20.34 -10.44 -14.91
C MET A 1 -18.84 -10.33 -14.75
N ALA A 2 -18.39 -9.74 -13.66
CA ALA A 2 -16.98 -9.48 -13.41
C ALA A 2 -16.63 -9.87 -11.97
N PHE A 3 -15.36 -10.20 -11.77
CA PHE A 3 -14.81 -10.54 -10.47
C PHE A 3 -14.04 -9.34 -9.94
N ILE A 4 -14.34 -9.01 -8.69
CA ILE A 4 -13.63 -7.96 -7.97
C ILE A 4 -12.92 -8.56 -6.76
N TYR A 5 -11.76 -8.03 -6.44
CA TYR A 5 -10.99 -8.41 -5.27
C TYR A 5 -10.65 -7.17 -4.45
N ASN A 6 -11.05 -7.18 -3.19
CA ASN A 6 -10.71 -6.16 -2.22
C ASN A 6 -9.35 -6.47 -1.62
N ILE A 7 -8.36 -5.62 -1.90
CA ILE A 7 -6.97 -5.80 -1.45
C ILE A 7 -6.86 -5.67 0.07
N LYS A 8 -7.64 -4.77 0.69
CA LYS A 8 -7.62 -4.53 2.15
C LYS A 8 -8.14 -5.72 2.95
N ASN A 9 -9.26 -6.29 2.50
CA ASN A 9 -9.97 -7.35 3.24
C ASN A 9 -9.66 -8.74 2.69
N LYS A 10 -8.93 -8.83 1.57
CA LYS A 10 -8.63 -10.06 0.83
C LYS A 10 -9.88 -10.85 0.43
N VAL A 11 -10.99 -10.15 0.18
CA VAL A 11 -12.28 -10.74 -0.20
C VAL A 11 -12.47 -10.64 -1.71
N MET A 12 -12.81 -11.76 -2.34
CA MET A 12 -13.23 -11.82 -3.73
C MET A 12 -14.76 -11.83 -3.80
N THR A 13 -15.33 -11.10 -4.75
CA THR A 13 -16.78 -11.03 -4.94
C THR A 13 -17.09 -11.01 -6.44
N GLU A 14 -18.13 -11.74 -6.83
CA GLU A 14 -18.67 -11.69 -8.18
C GLU A 14 -19.80 -10.65 -8.23
N CYS A 15 -19.73 -9.72 -9.19
CA CYS A 15 -20.69 -8.63 -9.32
C CYS A 15 -21.03 -8.33 -10.79
N LEU A 16 -22.14 -7.64 -11.01
CA LEU A 16 -22.49 -7.09 -12.32
C LEU A 16 -21.57 -5.91 -12.66
N ASN A 17 -21.27 -5.73 -13.95
CA ASN A 17 -20.35 -4.69 -14.41
C ASN A 17 -20.78 -3.28 -13.95
N LYS A 18 -22.09 -3.03 -13.80
CA LYS A 18 -22.65 -1.77 -13.28
C LYS A 18 -22.25 -1.51 -11.82
N ASP A 19 -22.17 -2.54 -10.99
CA ASP A 19 -21.78 -2.42 -9.58
C ASP A 19 -20.27 -2.30 -9.42
N VAL A 20 -19.50 -2.96 -10.29
CA VAL A 20 -18.04 -2.82 -10.34
C VAL A 20 -17.61 -1.38 -10.59
N ILE A 21 -18.27 -0.68 -11.52
CA ILE A 21 -17.98 0.73 -11.81
C ILE A 21 -18.17 1.58 -10.55
N LYS A 22 -19.29 1.41 -9.83
CA LYS A 22 -19.56 2.15 -8.58
C LYS A 22 -18.52 1.88 -7.49
N ILE A 23 -18.04 0.64 -7.39
CA ILE A 23 -17.02 0.25 -6.41
C ILE A 23 -15.69 0.89 -6.76
N CYS A 24 -15.30 0.83 -8.04
CA CYS A 24 -14.07 1.44 -8.54
C CYS A 24 -14.11 2.98 -8.45
N GLU A 25 -15.28 3.61 -8.64
CA GLU A 25 -15.45 5.06 -8.41
C GLU A 25 -15.27 5.46 -6.94
N LYS A 26 -15.68 4.60 -6.00
CA LYS A 26 -15.54 4.87 -4.56
C LYS A 26 -14.13 4.60 -4.05
N ASP A 27 -13.48 3.55 -4.55
CA ASP A 27 -12.18 3.11 -4.05
C ASP A 27 -11.37 2.43 -5.18
N PRO A 28 -10.77 3.21 -6.11
CA PRO A 28 -10.08 2.68 -7.29
C PRO A 28 -8.73 2.05 -6.97
N LEU A 29 -8.16 2.37 -5.80
CA LEU A 29 -6.81 1.96 -5.40
C LEU A 29 -6.80 0.64 -4.63
N ASN A 30 -7.92 0.25 -4.01
CA ASN A 30 -8.00 -0.95 -3.18
C ASN A 30 -8.79 -2.10 -3.80
N TYR A 31 -9.20 -1.97 -5.07
CA TYR A 31 -9.94 -3.02 -5.77
C TYR A 31 -9.25 -3.42 -7.08
N LEU A 32 -9.03 -4.72 -7.22
CA LEU A 32 -8.64 -5.36 -8.46
C LEU A 32 -9.89 -5.87 -9.18
N VAL A 33 -9.99 -5.61 -10.47
CA VAL A 33 -11.14 -5.99 -11.29
C VAL A 33 -10.64 -6.79 -12.49
N SER A 34 -11.31 -7.92 -12.75
CA SER A 34 -11.10 -8.72 -13.96
C SER A 34 -12.37 -9.47 -14.36
N ASP A 35 -12.58 -9.63 -15.66
CA ASP A 35 -13.69 -10.41 -16.21
C ASP A 35 -13.47 -11.94 -16.09
N LYS A 36 -12.21 -12.35 -15.88
CA LYS A 36 -11.81 -13.74 -15.67
C LYS A 36 -11.23 -13.95 -14.28
N LEU A 37 -11.69 -14.99 -13.61
CA LEU A 37 -11.22 -15.39 -12.29
C LEU A 37 -9.73 -15.78 -12.27
N ASP A 38 -9.25 -16.43 -13.33
CA ASP A 38 -7.84 -16.85 -13.47
C ASP A 38 -6.88 -15.66 -13.58
N GLU A 39 -7.24 -14.67 -14.40
CA GLU A 39 -6.46 -13.42 -14.52
C GLU A 39 -6.51 -12.61 -13.22
N LEU A 40 -7.65 -12.59 -12.53
CA LEU A 40 -7.76 -11.94 -11.24
C LEU A 40 -6.82 -12.58 -10.22
N LYS A 41 -6.80 -13.92 -10.14
CA LYS A 41 -5.88 -14.65 -9.25
C LYS A 41 -4.42 -14.37 -9.58
N SER A 42 -4.06 -14.36 -10.86
CA SER A 42 -2.70 -14.02 -11.29
C SER A 42 -2.31 -12.61 -10.83
N LYS A 43 -3.19 -11.61 -11.02
CA LYS A 43 -2.97 -10.25 -10.50
C LYS A 43 -2.89 -10.18 -8.98
N ILE A 44 -3.70 -10.95 -8.26
CA ILE A 44 -3.65 -11.01 -6.79
C ILE A 44 -2.30 -11.57 -6.35
N THR A 45 -1.81 -12.65 -6.98
CA THR A 45 -0.51 -13.24 -6.67
C THR A 45 0.62 -12.26 -6.95
N GLU A 46 0.63 -11.65 -8.15
CA GLU A 46 1.62 -10.62 -8.51
C GLU A 46 1.59 -9.43 -7.53
N THR A 47 0.39 -8.94 -7.20
CA THR A 47 0.20 -7.85 -6.24
C THR A 47 0.65 -8.28 -4.84
N ASN A 48 0.35 -9.49 -4.37
CA ASN A 48 0.70 -9.96 -3.03
C ASN A 48 2.18 -10.36 -2.92
N GLU A 49 2.85 -10.72 -4.01
CA GLU A 49 4.31 -10.88 -4.08
C GLU A 49 5.01 -9.51 -4.04
N ILE A 50 4.44 -8.49 -4.69
CA ILE A 50 4.92 -7.10 -4.58
C ILE A 50 4.61 -6.52 -3.18
N ASN A 51 3.45 -6.85 -2.60
CA ASN A 51 2.99 -6.43 -1.27
C ASN A 51 3.45 -7.36 -0.13
N GLY A 52 4.41 -8.26 -0.39
CA GLY A 52 5.18 -8.96 0.66
C GLY A 52 6.02 -8.02 1.52
N ALA A 53 6.10 -6.74 1.12
CA ALA A 53 6.49 -5.63 1.95
C ALA A 53 5.35 -4.59 1.96
N ASP A 54 4.66 -4.50 3.11
CA ASP A 54 4.00 -3.28 3.59
C ASP A 54 2.98 -2.62 2.64
N ASP A 55 1.68 -2.83 2.87
CA ASP A 55 0.79 -1.67 2.92
C ASP A 55 -0.47 -1.97 3.74
N ALA A 56 -0.38 -1.60 5.02
CA ALA A 56 -1.48 -0.85 5.60
C ALA A 56 -1.37 0.57 5.03
N ASN A 57 -2.29 0.99 4.18
CA ASN A 57 -3.38 1.88 4.54
C ASN A 57 -3.59 2.90 3.41
N THR A 58 -4.73 2.77 2.73
CA THR A 58 -5.34 3.94 2.08
C THR A 58 -5.64 5.01 3.15
N GLY A 59 -5.05 6.19 2.99
CA GLY A 59 -5.73 7.43 3.31
C GLY A 59 -5.52 8.08 4.69
N ILE A 60 -4.60 7.62 5.55
CA ILE A 60 -4.26 8.38 6.76
C ILE A 60 -2.75 8.46 6.90
N LYS A 61 -2.19 9.68 6.90
CA LYS A 61 -0.90 10.07 7.51
C LYS A 61 -0.13 8.85 8.02
N THR A 62 0.55 8.09 7.15
CA THR A 62 1.20 6.87 7.60
C THR A 62 2.29 7.32 8.56
N PRO A 63 2.19 7.02 9.87
CA PRO A 63 3.23 7.43 10.78
C PRO A 63 4.49 6.71 10.32
N LEU A 64 5.59 7.45 10.16
CA LEU A 64 6.91 6.89 9.87
C LEU A 64 7.23 5.68 10.79
N SER A 65 6.61 5.61 11.97
CA SER A 65 6.55 4.46 12.89
C SER A 65 6.09 3.12 12.29
N LYS A 66 5.37 3.12 11.17
CA LYS A 66 4.97 1.90 10.46
C LYS A 66 5.89 1.52 9.29
N MET A 67 6.68 2.46 8.75
CA MET A 67 7.66 2.14 7.70
C MET A 67 8.78 1.24 8.23
N LYS A 68 9.25 0.30 7.38
CA LYS A 68 10.40 -0.55 7.68
C LYS A 68 11.66 0.29 7.88
N LEU A 69 12.63 -0.26 8.62
CA LEU A 69 13.90 0.41 8.86
C LEU A 69 14.60 0.77 7.54
N GLU A 70 14.49 -0.10 6.53
CA GLU A 70 15.07 0.10 5.20
C GLU A 70 14.46 1.30 4.46
N ASP A 71 13.13 1.43 4.48
CA ASP A 71 12.42 2.59 3.92
C ASP A 71 12.76 3.89 4.66
N LEU A 72 12.87 3.82 5.99
CA LEU A 72 13.28 4.96 6.81
C LEU A 72 14.71 5.40 6.49
N LYS A 73 15.65 4.47 6.32
CA LYS A 73 17.02 4.77 5.90
C LYS A 73 17.05 5.42 4.52
N THR A 74 16.30 4.86 3.57
CA THR A 74 16.20 5.40 2.21
C THR A 74 15.63 6.82 2.21
N LEU A 75 14.60 7.06 3.03
CA LEU A 75 14.05 8.41 3.22
C LEU A 75 15.09 9.34 3.82
N ALA A 76 15.74 8.96 4.91
CA ALA A 76 16.79 9.74 5.55
C ALA A 76 17.91 10.13 4.58
N GLU A 77 18.45 9.17 3.80
CA GLU A 77 19.48 9.46 2.81
C GLU A 77 18.99 10.43 1.72
N LYS A 78 17.72 10.33 1.30
CA LYS A 78 17.14 11.27 0.32
C LYS A 78 17.04 12.71 0.81
N ILE A 79 16.90 12.92 2.12
CA ILE A 79 16.96 14.26 2.75
C ILE A 79 18.35 14.60 3.29
N GLY A 80 19.36 13.78 3.02
CA GLY A 80 20.75 14.03 3.43
C GLY A 80 21.06 13.72 4.90
N ILE A 81 20.21 12.91 5.56
CA ILE A 81 20.44 12.43 6.93
C ILE A 81 21.21 11.12 6.87
N THR A 82 22.35 11.06 7.56
CA THR A 82 23.11 9.82 7.72
C THR A 82 22.42 8.92 8.75
N ALA A 83 21.95 7.76 8.30
CA ALA A 83 21.28 6.78 9.15
C ALA A 83 22.23 5.94 10.04
N ASP A 84 23.54 6.23 10.01
CA ASP A 84 24.56 5.47 10.73
C ASP A 84 24.47 5.73 12.24
N GLY A 85 24.32 4.67 13.03
CA GLY A 85 24.16 4.77 14.49
C GLY A 85 22.78 5.23 14.99
N LEU A 86 21.84 5.59 14.10
CA LEU A 86 20.50 6.02 14.49
C LEU A 86 19.54 4.82 14.65
N THR A 87 18.75 4.86 15.73
CA THR A 87 17.67 3.89 15.95
C THR A 87 16.46 4.25 15.09
N ARG A 88 15.55 3.27 14.88
CA ARG A 88 14.32 3.47 14.10
C ARG A 88 13.55 4.72 14.53
N ASP A 89 13.39 4.91 15.84
CA ASP A 89 12.61 6.03 16.41
C ASP A 89 13.29 7.38 16.17
N GLU A 90 14.62 7.45 16.33
CA GLU A 90 15.40 8.64 16.05
C GLU A 90 15.36 9.01 14.55
N LEU A 91 15.50 8.02 13.67
CA LEU A 91 15.34 8.19 12.23
C LEU A 91 13.97 8.77 11.87
N ILE A 92 12.91 8.19 12.42
CA ILE A 92 11.53 8.67 12.24
C ILE A 92 11.40 10.14 12.68
N LYS A 93 11.92 10.46 13.87
CA LYS A 93 11.81 11.78 14.46
C LYS A 93 12.53 12.84 13.61
N ILE A 94 13.76 12.57 13.18
CA ILE A 94 14.55 13.51 12.36
C ILE A 94 13.92 13.68 10.96
N ILE A 95 13.44 12.60 10.34
CA ILE A 95 12.74 12.66 9.05
C ILE A 95 11.46 13.49 9.17
N LYS A 96 10.72 13.36 10.29
CA LYS A 96 9.50 14.14 10.55
C LYS A 96 9.81 15.62 10.75
N ASP A 97 10.84 15.93 11.53
CA ASP A 97 11.29 17.29 11.83
C ASP A 97 11.77 18.01 10.56
N SER A 98 12.57 17.35 9.72
CA SER A 98 13.00 17.88 8.41
C SER A 98 11.86 18.11 7.41
N ARG A 99 10.75 17.37 7.53
CA ARG A 99 9.62 17.44 6.60
C ARG A 99 8.57 18.48 7.00
N GLY A 100 8.59 18.97 8.24
CA GLY A 100 7.70 20.02 8.71
C GLY A 100 6.21 19.66 8.74
N ASP A 101 5.83 18.54 9.38
CA ASP A 101 4.43 18.25 9.79
C ASP A 101 4.22 18.51 11.29
#